data_AF-A0A9Q0Y0H3-F1
#
_entry.id   AF-A0A9Q0Y0H3-F1
#
_cell.length_a   1.000
_cell.length_b   1.000
_cell.length_c   1.000
_cell.angle_alpha   90.00
_cell.angle_beta   90.00
_cell.angle_gamma   90.00
#
_symmetry.space_group_name_H-M   'P 1'
#
loop_
_entity.id
_entity.type
_entity.pdbx_description
1 polymer ?
#
loop_
_entity_poly.entity_id
_entity_poly.type
_entity_poly.pdbx_seq_one_letter_code
_entity_poly.pdbx_strand_id
1 'polypeptide(L)'
;MVNLKKIKLERYRELERKILLKWYRTPAQLAYMIKGMKPNCWHCKGKERWYSHVWWECPKVIVFWEKVWGKRTSLCKVKLNIDADLIFMGVLGNNRISKQNQDTFKSMLLAAHAVIAYGWKENSKWTLERWNDYLYEFIQSDILDCLKQ
;
A
#
# COMPACT_ATOMS: atom_id res chain seq x y z
N MET A 1 28.42 12.51 5.35
CA MET A 1 27.58 11.62 6.19
C MET A 1 26.18 11.58 5.59
N VAL A 2 25.75 10.44 5.06
CA VAL A 2 24.44 10.34 4.40
C VAL A 2 23.35 10.40 5.46
N ASN A 3 22.40 11.34 5.33
CA ASN A 3 21.28 11.43 6.25
C ASN A 3 20.27 10.31 5.94
N LEU A 4 20.44 9.18 6.61
CA LEU A 4 19.59 7.98 6.47
C LEU A 4 18.09 8.30 6.66
N LYS A 5 17.75 9.32 7.46
CA LYS A 5 16.35 9.74 7.70
C LYS A 5 15.75 10.38 6.46
N LYS A 6 16.48 11.31 5.82
CA LYS A 6 16.05 11.95 4.57
C LYS A 6 15.86 10.94 3.45
N ILE A 7 16.75 9.94 3.36
CA ILE A 7 16.63 8.88 2.36
C ILE A 7 15.35 8.05 2.57
N LYS A 8 15.01 7.70 3.81
CA LYS A 8 13.80 6.92 4.10
C LYS A 8 12.52 7.68 3.72
N LEU A 9 12.41 8.95 4.11
CA LEU A 9 11.25 9.79 3.76
C LEU A 9 11.09 9.97 2.23
N GLU A 10 12.20 10.18 1.51
CA GLU A 10 12.14 10.32 0.05
C GLU A 10 11.71 9.03 -0.65
N ARG A 11 12.10 7.85 -0.13
CA ARG A 11 11.62 6.56 -0.65
C ARG A 11 10.09 6.42 -0.57
N TYR A 12 9.47 6.99 0.45
CA TYR A 12 8.02 6.92 0.64
C TYR A 12 7.28 7.82 -0.35
N ARG A 13 7.73 9.06 -0.49
CA ARG A 13 7.20 9.98 -1.51
C ARG A 13 7.41 9.42 -2.92
N GLU A 14 8.55 8.76 -3.16
CA GLU A 14 8.84 8.09 -4.42
C GLU A 14 7.86 6.94 -4.70
N LEU A 15 7.56 6.11 -3.70
CA LEU A 15 6.58 5.02 -3.81
C LEU A 15 5.20 5.57 -4.19
N GLU A 16 4.70 6.58 -3.47
CA GLU A 16 3.41 7.21 -3.77
C GLU A 16 3.36 7.75 -5.20
N ARG A 17 4.41 8.48 -5.62
CA ARG A 17 4.51 8.99 -6.99
C ARG A 17 4.52 7.87 -8.02
N LYS A 18 5.25 6.78 -7.77
CA LYS A 18 5.29 5.60 -8.67
C LYS A 18 3.91 4.94 -8.80
N ILE A 19 3.13 4.92 -7.73
CA ILE A 19 1.75 4.39 -7.75
C ILE A 19 0.84 5.33 -8.54
N LEU A 20 0.84 6.63 -8.21
CA LEU A 20 0.02 7.65 -8.88
C LEU A 20 0.31 7.75 -10.38
N LEU A 21 1.59 7.72 -10.75
CA LEU A 21 2.05 7.76 -12.15
C LEU A 21 1.92 6.40 -12.86
N LYS A 22 1.34 5.39 -12.21
CA LYS A 22 1.15 4.04 -12.76
C LYS A 22 2.44 3.42 -13.30
N TRP A 23 3.55 3.64 -12.59
CA TRP A 23 4.89 3.17 -12.98
C TRP A 23 4.95 1.64 -13.10
N TYR A 24 4.24 0.95 -12.21
CA TYR A 24 4.18 -0.49 -12.15
C TYR A 24 3.32 -1.08 -13.29
N ARG A 25 3.95 -1.74 -14.26
CA ARG A 25 3.20 -2.29 -15.41
C ARG A 25 2.35 -3.50 -15.01
N THR A 26 1.15 -3.60 -15.56
CA THR A 26 0.28 -4.78 -15.38
C THR A 26 0.64 -5.90 -16.37
N PRO A 27 0.28 -7.16 -16.11
CA PRO A 27 0.46 -8.26 -17.05
C PRO A 27 -0.17 -7.98 -18.42
N ALA A 28 -1.35 -7.35 -18.43
CA ALA A 28 -2.04 -6.98 -19.66
C ALA A 28 -1.26 -5.93 -20.48
N GLN A 29 -0.68 -4.91 -19.82
CA GLN A 29 0.18 -3.93 -20.48
C GLN A 29 1.45 -4.60 -21.04
N LEU A 30 2.05 -5.52 -20.29
CA LEU A 30 3.24 -6.24 -20.73
C LEU A 30 2.94 -7.20 -21.88
N ALA A 31 1.80 -7.89 -21.87
CA ALA A 31 1.36 -8.76 -22.95
C ALA A 31 1.12 -8.02 -24.27
N TYR A 32 0.81 -6.72 -24.22
CA TYR A 32 0.74 -5.88 -25.41
C TYR A 32 2.13 -5.57 -26.01
N MET A 33 3.15 -5.44 -25.16
CA MET A 33 4.51 -5.09 -25.60
C MET A 33 5.38 -6.32 -25.90
N ILE A 34 5.14 -7.44 -25.22
CA ILE A 34 5.97 -8.65 -25.27
C ILE A 34 5.15 -9.80 -25.86
N LYS A 35 5.56 -10.28 -27.03
CA LYS A 35 4.92 -11.42 -27.71
C LYS A 35 4.99 -12.68 -26.83
N GLY A 36 3.89 -13.42 -26.78
CA GLY A 36 3.79 -14.70 -26.06
C GLY A 36 3.52 -14.59 -24.55
N MET A 37 3.49 -13.38 -23.98
CA MET A 37 3.15 -13.19 -22.57
C MET A 37 1.63 -13.27 -22.35
N LYS A 38 1.22 -13.97 -21.27
CA LYS A 38 -0.20 -14.08 -20.91
C LYS A 38 -0.68 -12.79 -20.22
N PRO A 39 -1.84 -12.24 -20.60
CA PRO A 39 -2.36 -10.99 -20.04
C PRO A 39 -3.01 -11.15 -18.66
N ASN A 40 -3.09 -12.38 -18.14
CA ASN A 40 -3.74 -12.69 -16.87
C ASN A 40 -3.02 -12.08 -15.67
N CYS A 41 -3.79 -11.69 -14.65
CA CYS A 41 -3.27 -11.20 -13.38
C CYS A 41 -2.24 -12.17 -12.78
N TRP A 42 -1.11 -11.66 -12.27
CA TRP A 42 -0.07 -12.50 -11.67
C TRP A 42 -0.59 -13.29 -10.46
N HIS A 43 -1.51 -12.70 -9.70
CA HIS A 43 -1.92 -13.19 -8.38
C HIS A 43 -3.16 -14.08 -8.41
N CYS A 44 -4.24 -13.66 -9.08
CA CYS A 44 -5.49 -14.43 -9.15
C CYS A 44 -5.67 -15.22 -10.46
N LYS A 45 -4.79 -15.01 -11.44
CA LYS A 45 -4.92 -15.55 -12.82
C LYS A 45 -6.18 -15.09 -13.57
N GLY A 46 -6.91 -14.12 -13.03
CA GLY A 46 -8.05 -13.47 -13.67
C GLY A 46 -7.67 -12.73 -14.95
N LYS A 47 -8.68 -12.40 -15.76
CA LYS A 47 -8.51 -11.72 -17.07
C LYS A 47 -8.59 -10.20 -16.96
N GLU A 48 -8.71 -9.64 -15.75
CA GLU A 48 -8.78 -8.20 -15.55
C GLU A 48 -7.47 -7.52 -15.99
N ARG A 49 -7.62 -6.39 -16.70
CA ARG A 49 -6.50 -5.72 -17.39
C ARG A 49 -6.11 -4.39 -16.75
N TRP A 50 -6.90 -3.93 -15.79
CA TRP A 50 -6.80 -2.59 -15.22
C TRP A 50 -5.72 -2.50 -14.14
N TYR A 51 -5.11 -1.32 -14.03
CA TYR A 51 -4.12 -1.04 -13.00
C TYR A 51 -4.72 -1.15 -11.58
N SER A 52 -5.97 -0.69 -11.42
CA SER A 52 -6.72 -0.76 -10.16
C SER A 52 -6.88 -2.19 -9.66
N HIS A 53 -7.04 -3.17 -10.57
CA HIS A 53 -7.18 -4.56 -10.18
C HIS A 53 -5.99 -5.07 -9.35
N VAL A 54 -4.75 -4.82 -9.80
CA VAL A 54 -3.56 -5.37 -9.13
C VAL A 54 -3.29 -4.69 -7.77
N TRP A 55 -3.81 -3.48 -7.56
CA TRP A 55 -3.64 -2.76 -6.28
C TRP A 55 -4.79 -2.95 -5.29
N TRP A 56 -6.00 -3.25 -5.78
CA TRP A 56 -7.21 -3.11 -4.96
C TRP A 56 -8.22 -4.23 -5.19
N GLU A 57 -8.65 -4.44 -6.43
CA GLU A 57 -9.80 -5.30 -6.74
C GLU A 57 -9.42 -6.79 -6.80
N CYS A 58 -8.13 -7.11 -6.92
CA CYS A 58 -7.67 -8.48 -7.02
C CYS A 58 -8.07 -9.25 -5.74
N PRO A 59 -8.74 -10.41 -5.85
CA PRO A 59 -9.17 -11.17 -4.69
C PRO A 59 -8.03 -11.49 -3.71
N LYS A 60 -6.81 -11.71 -4.22
CA LYS A 60 -5.62 -11.96 -3.37
C LYS A 60 -5.19 -10.71 -2.60
N VAL A 61 -5.37 -9.54 -3.19
CA VAL A 61 -5.07 -8.25 -2.57
C VAL A 61 -6.12 -7.92 -1.52
N ILE A 62 -7.41 -8.14 -1.83
CA ILE A 62 -8.51 -8.00 -0.86
C ILE A 62 -8.26 -8.86 0.38
N VAL A 63 -7.93 -10.15 0.20
CA VAL A 63 -7.59 -11.05 1.32
C VAL A 63 -6.38 -10.54 2.13
N PHE A 64 -5.40 -9.93 1.48
CA PHE A 64 -4.29 -9.31 2.20
C PHE A 64 -4.75 -8.09 3.01
N TRP A 65 -5.57 -7.21 2.43
CA TRP A 65 -6.15 -6.06 3.13
C TRP A 65 -7.00 -6.47 4.32
N GLU A 66 -7.80 -7.53 4.21
CA GLU A 66 -8.58 -8.09 5.31
C GLU A 66 -7.68 -8.52 6.48
N LYS A 67 -6.53 -9.14 6.20
CA LYS A 67 -5.54 -9.49 7.24
C LYS A 67 -4.96 -8.25 7.91
N VAL A 68 -4.61 -7.25 7.13
CA VAL A 68 -4.09 -5.97 7.65
C VAL A 68 -5.15 -5.26 8.51
N TRP A 69 -6.41 -5.27 8.08
CA TRP A 69 -7.53 -4.67 8.81
C TRP A 69 -7.92 -5.45 10.07
N GLY A 70 -7.83 -6.77 10.03
CA GLY A 70 -7.97 -7.62 11.22
C GLY A 70 -6.92 -7.26 12.27
N LYS A 71 -5.65 -7.15 11.84
CA LYS A 71 -4.56 -6.73 12.72
C LYS A 71 -4.79 -5.31 13.27
N ARG A 72 -5.19 -4.35 12.43
CA ARG A 72 -5.58 -2.99 12.87
C ARG A 72 -6.64 -3.02 13.95
N THR A 73 -7.74 -3.74 13.70
CA THR A 73 -8.90 -3.73 14.58
C THR A 73 -8.54 -4.28 15.95
N SER A 74 -7.68 -5.31 16.00
CA SER A 74 -7.13 -5.83 17.25
C SER A 74 -6.25 -4.82 18.01
N LEU A 75 -5.47 -3.99 17.29
CA LEU A 75 -4.57 -3.01 17.90
C LEU A 75 -5.30 -1.74 18.37
N CYS A 76 -6.21 -1.19 17.54
CA CYS A 76 -6.80 0.12 17.76
C CYS A 76 -8.18 0.09 18.44
N LYS A 77 -8.85 -1.06 18.55
CA LYS A 77 -10.24 -1.22 19.07
C LYS A 77 -11.32 -0.33 18.40
N VAL A 78 -10.97 0.46 17.38
CA VAL A 78 -11.90 1.29 16.60
C VAL A 78 -12.30 0.55 15.34
N LYS A 79 -13.62 0.44 15.10
CA LYS A 79 -14.19 -0.04 13.83
C LYS A 79 -14.41 1.15 12.90
N LEU A 80 -13.46 1.43 12.01
CA LEU A 80 -13.68 2.31 10.86
C LEU A 80 -14.26 1.48 9.71
N ASN A 81 -15.44 1.85 9.23
CA ASN A 81 -15.94 1.43 7.92
C ASN A 81 -15.16 2.22 6.88
N ILE A 82 -14.38 1.51 6.06
CA ILE A 82 -13.52 2.13 5.07
C ILE A 82 -14.08 1.77 3.70
N ASP A 83 -14.66 2.75 3.04
CA ASP A 83 -15.03 2.61 1.63
C ASP A 83 -13.76 2.50 0.79
N ALA A 84 -13.81 1.70 -0.28
CA ALA A 84 -12.68 1.47 -1.18
C ALA A 84 -12.11 2.79 -1.75
N ASP A 85 -12.96 3.81 -1.93
CA ASP A 85 -12.57 5.16 -2.35
C ASP A 85 -11.76 5.93 -1.29
N LEU A 86 -12.01 5.67 0.00
CA LEU A 86 -11.28 6.26 1.12
C LEU A 86 -9.86 5.67 1.24
N ILE A 87 -9.73 4.37 0.93
CA ILE A 87 -8.46 3.66 0.78
C ILE A 87 -7.70 4.23 -0.45
N PHE A 88 -8.40 4.49 -1.55
CA PHE A 88 -7.81 4.94 -2.80
C PHE A 88 -7.30 6.39 -2.75
N MET A 89 -8.04 7.32 -2.14
CA MET A 89 -7.72 8.76 -2.23
C MET A 89 -6.83 9.29 -1.09
N GLY A 90 -6.51 8.49 -0.05
CA GLY A 90 -5.73 8.98 1.09
C GLY A 90 -6.39 10.16 1.83
N VAL A 91 -7.72 10.31 1.68
CA VAL A 91 -8.47 11.43 2.25
C VAL A 91 -8.76 11.14 3.72
N LEU A 92 -7.73 11.44 4.49
CA LEU A 92 -7.81 11.98 5.83
C LEU A 92 -8.50 13.34 5.77
N GLY A 93 -9.83 13.31 5.73
CA GLY A 93 -10.69 14.50 5.73
C GLY A 93 -12.03 14.25 6.41
N ASN A 94 -12.17 13.11 7.09
CA ASN A 94 -13.37 12.86 7.88
C ASN A 94 -13.18 13.47 9.27
N ASN A 95 -13.85 14.61 9.50
CA ASN A 95 -13.82 15.38 10.74
C ASN A 95 -14.22 14.55 11.98
N ARG A 96 -14.76 13.34 11.78
CA ARG A 96 -15.15 12.38 12.82
C ARG A 96 -13.98 11.55 13.35
N ILE A 97 -12.82 11.55 12.69
CA ILE A 97 -11.63 10.80 13.10
C ILE A 97 -10.57 11.79 13.57
N SER A 98 -9.92 11.55 14.71
CA SER A 98 -8.84 12.42 15.19
C SER A 98 -7.67 12.46 14.22
N LYS A 99 -6.98 13.60 14.12
CA LYS A 99 -5.81 13.78 13.24
C LYS A 99 -4.74 12.70 13.45
N GLN A 100 -4.51 12.28 14.70
CA GLN A 100 -3.55 11.22 15.01
C GLN A 100 -3.95 9.84 14.45
N ASN A 101 -5.23 9.48 14.55
CA ASN A 101 -5.74 8.22 14.00
C ASN A 101 -5.74 8.26 12.46
N GLN A 102 -6.01 9.44 11.92
CA GLN A 102 -5.90 9.70 10.49
C GLN A 102 -4.45 9.45 10.03
N ASP A 103 -3.45 10.09 10.63
CA ASP A 103 -2.05 9.94 10.24
C ASP A 103 -1.57 8.48 10.36
N THR A 104 -1.94 7.79 11.45
CA THR A 104 -1.66 6.35 11.62
C THR A 104 -2.25 5.51 10.49
N PHE A 105 -3.47 5.82 10.05
CA PHE A 105 -4.11 5.12 8.95
C PHE A 105 -3.39 5.33 7.62
N LYS A 106 -2.88 6.54 7.35
CA LYS A 106 -2.02 6.81 6.19
C LYS A 106 -0.75 5.95 6.22
N SER A 107 -0.04 5.90 7.35
CA SER A 107 1.19 5.11 7.47
C SER A 107 0.92 3.62 7.26
N MET A 108 -0.22 3.11 7.74
CA MET A 108 -0.68 1.74 7.49
C MET A 108 -0.96 1.44 6.02
N LEU A 109 -1.62 2.37 5.34
CA LEU A 109 -1.93 2.27 3.91
C LEU A 109 -0.65 2.25 3.08
N LEU A 110 0.27 3.16 3.38
CA LEU A 110 1.59 3.23 2.73
C LEU A 110 2.42 1.96 2.95
N ALA A 111 2.37 1.41 4.16
CA ALA A 111 3.02 0.12 4.47
C ALA A 111 2.48 -1.01 3.60
N ALA A 112 1.16 -1.11 3.47
CA ALA A 112 0.56 -2.14 2.62
C ALA A 112 0.89 -1.93 1.14
N HIS A 113 0.90 -0.68 0.66
CA HIS A 113 1.38 -0.38 -0.69
C HIS A 113 2.82 -0.79 -0.92
N ALA A 114 3.70 -0.54 0.05
CA ALA A 114 5.11 -0.93 -0.05
C ALA A 114 5.26 -2.46 -0.17
N VAL A 115 4.48 -3.22 0.60
CA VAL A 115 4.46 -4.69 0.53
C VAL A 115 3.96 -5.18 -0.84
N ILE A 116 2.87 -4.59 -1.36
CA ILE A 116 2.33 -4.96 -2.67
C ILE A 116 3.34 -4.63 -3.78
N ALA A 117 3.94 -3.43 -3.73
CA ALA A 117 4.99 -3.00 -4.65
C ALA A 117 6.21 -3.93 -4.63
N TYR A 118 6.63 -4.34 -3.43
CA TYR A 118 7.75 -5.25 -3.24
C TYR A 118 7.45 -6.64 -3.83
N GLY A 119 6.23 -7.14 -3.59
CA GLY A 119 5.72 -8.41 -4.12
C GLY A 119 4.97 -8.26 -5.45
N TRP A 120 5.32 -7.30 -6.31
CA TRP A 120 4.47 -6.91 -7.45
C TRP A 120 4.08 -8.07 -8.38
N LYS A 121 4.96 -9.06 -8.57
CA LYS A 121 4.67 -10.27 -9.37
C LYS A 121 4.35 -11.51 -8.52
N GLU A 122 4.65 -11.48 -7.23
CA GLU A 122 4.66 -12.64 -6.34
C GLU A 122 3.95 -12.30 -5.02
N ASN A 123 2.70 -12.77 -4.90
CA ASN A 123 1.89 -12.51 -3.71
C ASN A 123 2.36 -13.28 -2.45
N SER A 124 3.23 -14.29 -2.60
CA SER A 124 3.85 -14.99 -1.46
C SER A 124 4.68 -14.06 -0.58
N LYS A 125 5.13 -12.92 -1.13
CA LYS A 125 5.88 -11.89 -0.41
C LYS A 125 5.00 -10.98 0.44
N TRP A 126 3.67 -11.07 0.31
CA TRP A 126 2.71 -10.27 1.05
C TRP A 126 2.43 -10.87 2.43
N THR A 127 3.40 -10.71 3.33
CA THR A 127 3.30 -11.20 4.71
C THR A 127 2.95 -10.08 5.67
N LEU A 128 2.26 -10.43 6.76
CA LEU A 128 1.98 -9.49 7.85
C LEU A 128 3.25 -9.05 8.57
N GLU A 129 4.27 -9.90 8.65
CA GLU A 129 5.57 -9.58 9.21
C GLU A 129 6.22 -8.43 8.43
N ARG A 130 6.33 -8.56 7.11
CA ARG A 130 6.90 -7.52 6.27
C ARG A 130 6.06 -6.23 6.30
N TRP A 131 4.74 -6.37 6.37
CA TRP A 131 3.87 -5.22 6.58
C TRP A 131 4.18 -4.50 7.90
N ASN A 132 4.39 -5.24 9.01
CA ASN A 132 4.78 -4.65 10.29
C ASN A 132 6.14 -3.97 10.20
N ASP A 133 7.12 -4.57 9.50
CA ASP A 133 8.45 -3.98 9.32
C ASP A 133 8.33 -2.63 8.62
N TYR A 134 7.61 -2.58 7.49
CA TYR A 134 7.36 -1.33 6.78
C TYR A 134 6.61 -0.33 7.67
N LEU A 135 5.54 -0.75 8.34
CA LEU A 135 4.77 0.12 9.23
C LEU A 135 5.63 0.74 10.32
N TYR A 136 6.51 -0.04 10.95
CA TYR A 136 7.44 0.46 11.96
C TYR A 136 8.37 1.52 11.36
N GLU A 137 8.90 1.29 10.16
CA GLU A 137 9.72 2.28 9.48
C GLU A 137 8.95 3.59 9.17
N PHE A 138 7.69 3.48 8.72
CA PHE A 138 6.83 4.64 8.44
C PHE A 138 6.48 5.43 9.71
N ILE A 139 6.07 4.76 10.78
CA ILE A 139 5.75 5.43 12.06
C ILE A 139 7.01 6.08 12.64
N GLN A 140 8.16 5.41 12.57
CA GLN A 140 9.41 5.98 13.04
C GLN A 140 9.80 7.24 12.26
N SER A 141 9.56 7.31 10.95
CA SER A 141 9.79 8.56 10.19
C SER A 141 8.82 9.67 10.59
N ASP A 142 7.53 9.34 10.82
CA ASP A 142 6.50 10.33 11.16
C ASP A 142 6.75 10.97 12.53
N ILE A 143 7.06 10.16 13.55
CA ILE A 143 7.42 10.64 14.90
C ILE A 143 8.65 11.57 14.84
N LEU A 144 9.64 11.22 14.02
CA LEU A 144 10.87 11.99 13.88
C LEU A 144 10.69 13.30 13.12
N ASP A 145 9.67 13.41 12.26
CA ASP A 145 9.32 14.67 11.59
C ASP A 145 8.51 15.59 12.50
N CYS A 146 7.67 15.03 13.40
CA CYS A 146 7.01 15.81 14.45
C CYS A 146 7.99 16.40 15.48
N LEU A 147 9.09 15.71 15.81
CA LEU A 147 10.10 16.21 16.76
C LEU A 147 11.02 17.31 16.20
N LYS A 148 10.90 17.64 14.90
CA LYS A 148 11.69 18.69 14.23
C LYS A 148 10.89 19.95 13.93
N GLN A 149 9.58 19.96 14.24
CA GLN A 149 8.73 21.14 14.21
C GLN A 149 8.75 21.82 15.57
#